data_AF-A0A960STW7-F1
#
_entry.id   AF-A0A960STW7-F1
#
_cell.length_a   1.000
_cell.length_b   1.000
_cell.length_c   1.000
_cell.angle_alpha   90.00
_cell.angle_beta   90.00
_cell.angle_gamma   90.00
#
_symmetry.space_group_name_H-M   'P 1'
#
loop_
_entity.id
_entity.type
_entity.pdbx_description
1 polymer ?
#
loop_
_entity_poly.entity_id
_entity_poly.type
_entity_poly.pdbx_seq_one_letter_code
_entity_poly.pdbx_strand_id
1 'polypeptide(L)' 'MSTDHPPTPHERVMQLLMGKLAGQALTQIAELGVADELAHGPRTAAHLAEALDANEDALYRTMRA' A
#
# COMPACT_ATOMS: atom_id res chain seq x y z
N MET A 1 15.88 24.57 9.21
CA MET A 1 14.81 25.38 8.61
C MET A 1 13.51 24.63 8.83
N SER A 2 12.77 25.00 9.87
CA SER A 2 11.50 24.35 10.19
C SER A 2 10.40 24.99 9.35
N THR A 3 9.85 24.24 8.38
CA THR A 3 8.65 24.64 7.64
C THR A 3 7.42 24.32 8.47
N ASP A 4 7.18 25.10 9.52
CA ASP A 4 5.95 25.04 10.31
C ASP A 4 4.93 26.02 9.72
N HIS A 5 4.47 25.73 8.51
CA HIS A 5 3.31 26.39 7.93
C HIS A 5 2.16 25.39 7.92
N PRO A 6 0.95 25.77 8.39
CA PRO A 6 -0.21 24.89 8.29
C PRO A 6 -0.43 24.48 6.83
N PRO A 7 -0.82 23.23 6.56
CA PRO A 7 -1.05 22.77 5.20
C PRO A 7 -2.11 23.66 4.54
N THR A 8 -1.81 24.08 3.31
CA THR A 8 -2.77 24.77 2.46
C THR A 8 -4.03 23.90 2.26
N PRO A 9 -5.18 24.50 1.91
CA PRO A 9 -6.40 23.72 1.65
C PRO A 9 -6.21 22.59 0.63
N HIS A 10 -5.41 22.83 -0.43
CA HIS A 10 -5.08 21.79 -1.41
C HIS A 10 -4.27 20.66 -0.79
N GLU A 11 -3.23 20.96 -0.01
CA GLU A 11 -2.44 19.94 0.70
C GLU A 11 -3.30 19.12 1.67
N ARG A 12 -4.22 19.78 2.37
CA ARG A 12 -5.14 19.08 3.29
C ARG A 12 -6.06 18.10 2.56
N VAL A 13 -6.60 18.49 1.40
CA VAL A 13 -7.41 17.59 0.55
C VAL A 13 -6.55 16.42 0.05
N MET A 14 -5.34 16.70 -0.41
CA MET A 14 -4.42 15.64 -0.85
C MET A 14 -4.10 14.66 0.26
N GLN A 15 -3.84 15.13 1.49
CA GLN A 15 -3.62 14.26 2.66
C GLN A 15 -4.82 13.34 2.93
N LEU A 16 -6.05 13.85 2.85
CA LEU A 16 -7.27 13.05 3.03
C LEU A 16 -7.40 11.97 1.94
N LEU A 17 -7.14 12.34 0.68
CA LEU A 17 -7.18 11.41 -0.45
C LEU A 17 -6.11 10.32 -0.33
N MET A 18 -4.88 10.70 0.03
CA MET A 18 -3.79 9.73 0.22
C MET A 18 -4.09 8.79 1.39
N GLY A 19 -4.63 9.30 2.50
CA GLY A 19 -5.04 8.47 3.63
C GLY A 19 -6.11 7.43 3.24
N LYS A 20 -7.09 7.83 2.41
CA LYS A 20 -8.08 6.89 1.87
C LYS A 20 -7.43 5.83 0.97
N LEU A 21 -6.54 6.23 0.06
CA LEU A 21 -5.88 5.31 -0.86
C LEU A 21 -5.00 4.29 -0.11
N ALA A 22 -4.21 4.76 0.85
CA ALA A 22 -3.39 3.89 1.70
C ALA A 22 -4.23 2.90 2.51
N GLY A 23 -5.34 3.37 3.11
CA GLY A 23 -6.26 2.50 3.85
C GLY A 23 -6.89 1.42 2.96
N GLN A 24 -7.32 1.79 1.75
CA GLN A 24 -7.88 0.82 0.79
C GLN A 24 -6.83 -0.21 0.35
N ALA A 25 -5.62 0.23 -0.02
CA ALA A 25 -4.52 -0.65 -0.39
C ALA A 25 -4.20 -1.65 0.73
N LEU A 26 -4.13 -1.18 1.98
CA LEU A 26 -3.87 -2.02 3.15
C LEU A 26 -4.97 -3.07 3.35
N THR A 27 -6.25 -2.68 3.27
CA THR A 27 -7.36 -3.63 3.38
C THR A 27 -7.29 -4.72 2.31
N GLN A 28 -7.04 -4.36 1.04
CA GLN A 28 -6.94 -5.34 -0.05
C GLN A 28 -5.77 -6.31 0.14
N ILE A 29 -4.60 -5.81 0.53
CA ILE A 29 -3.42 -6.64 0.82
C ILE A 29 -3.68 -7.58 2.00
N ALA A 30 -4.39 -7.10 3.03
CA ALA A 30 -4.77 -7.92 4.18
C ALA A 30 -5.78 -9.01 3.82
N GLU A 31 -6.81 -8.68 3.02
CA GLU A 31 -7.80 -9.65 2.53
C GLU A 31 -7.16 -10.74 1.65
N LEU A 32 -6.13 -10.39 0.87
CA LEU A 32 -5.36 -11.33 0.07
C LEU A 32 -4.42 -12.23 0.90
N GLY A 33 -4.23 -11.98 2.21
CA GLY A 33 -3.33 -12.81 3.03
C GLY A 33 -1.84 -12.57 2.78
N VAL A 34 -1.46 -11.42 2.21
CA VAL A 34 -0.04 -11.09 1.92
C VAL A 34 0.81 -11.10 3.19
N ALA A 35 0.26 -10.67 4.32
CA ALA A 35 0.95 -10.68 5.60
C ALA A 35 1.30 -12.09 6.06
N ASP A 36 0.41 -13.06 5.82
CA ASP A 36 0.62 -14.46 6.18
C ASP A 36 1.74 -15.07 5.33
N GLU A 37 1.78 -14.77 4.02
CA GLU A 37 2.88 -15.20 3.15
C GLU A 37 4.23 -14.62 3.59
N LEU A 38 4.26 -13.34 3.97
CA LEU A 38 5.46 -12.65 4.44
C LEU A 38 5.91 -13.05 5.84
N ALA A 39 5.03 -13.64 6.67
CA ALA A 39 5.39 -14.16 7.98
C ALA A 39 6.47 -15.27 7.89
N HIS A 40 6.56 -15.93 6.74
CA HIS A 40 7.55 -16.96 6.45
C HIS A 40 8.90 -16.40 5.97
N GLY A 41 9.00 -15.09 5.76
CA GLY A 41 10.20 -14.38 5.33
C GLY A 41 9.99 -13.51 4.10
N PRO A 42 11.03 -12.77 3.67
CA PRO A 42 10.96 -11.91 2.48
C PRO A 42 10.65 -12.71 1.21
N ARG A 43 9.69 -12.24 0.42
CA ARG A 43 9.28 -12.84 -0.87
C ARG A 43 9.24 -11.78 -1.96
N THR A 44 9.40 -12.20 -3.20
CA THR A 44 9.25 -11.32 -4.37
C THR A 44 7.76 -11.12 -4.69
N ALA A 45 7.44 -10.04 -5.40
CA ALA A 45 6.08 -9.80 -5.87
C ALA A 45 5.55 -10.95 -6.76
N ALA A 46 6.40 -11.50 -7.65
CA ALA A 46 6.08 -12.67 -8.46
C ALA A 46 5.67 -13.88 -7.60
N HIS A 47 6.46 -14.21 -6.56
CA HIS A 47 6.15 -15.34 -5.69
C HIS A 47 4.85 -15.10 -4.89
N LEU A 48 4.61 -13.88 -4.43
CA LEU A 48 3.36 -13.55 -3.72
C LEU A 48 2.15 -13.64 -4.66
N ALA A 49 2.28 -13.14 -5.89
CA ALA A 49 1.23 -13.20 -6.90
C ALA A 49 0.88 -14.64 -7.27
N GLU A 50 1.87 -15.51 -7.44
CA GLU A 50 1.66 -16.94 -7.67
C GLU A 50 0.99 -17.63 -6.47
N ALA A 51 1.47 -17.37 -5.25
CA ALA A 51 0.93 -17.99 -4.03
C ALA A 51 -0.52 -17.56 -3.72
N LEU A 52 -0.87 -16.32 -4.06
CA LEU A 52 -2.17 -15.71 -3.72
C LEU A 52 -3.14 -15.64 -4.90
N ASP A 53 -2.79 -16.23 -6.05
CA ASP A 53 -3.55 -16.13 -7.31
C ASP A 53 -3.93 -14.68 -7.64
N ALA A 54 -2.95 -13.79 -7.53
CA ALA A 54 -3.12 -12.35 -7.70
C ALA A 54 -2.35 -11.83 -8.93
N ASN A 55 -2.74 -10.66 -9.44
CA ASN A 55 -2.01 -10.01 -10.50
C ASN A 55 -0.71 -9.39 -9.96
N GLU A 56 0.44 -9.83 -10.47
CA GLU A 56 1.76 -9.38 -10.03
C GLU A 56 1.97 -7.86 -10.15
N ASP A 57 1.65 -7.27 -11.30
CA ASP A 57 1.85 -5.83 -11.54
C ASP A 57 0.99 -4.98 -10.58
N ALA A 58 -0.26 -5.38 -10.36
CA ALA A 58 -1.17 -4.70 -9.44
C ALA A 58 -0.69 -4.84 -7.99
N LEU A 59 -0.26 -6.04 -7.58
CA LEU A 59 0.27 -6.29 -6.25
C LEU A 59 1.54 -5.47 -6.00
N TYR A 60 2.49 -5.50 -6.94
CA TYR A 60 3.72 -4.72 -6.89
C TYR A 60 3.44 -3.22 -6.75
N ARG A 61 2.55 -2.66 -7.59
CA ARG A 61 2.18 -1.25 -7.53
C ARG A 61 1.53 -0.86 -6.21
N THR A 62 0.71 -1.74 -5.65
CA THR A 62 -0.01 -1.51 -4.39
C THR A 62 0.95 -1.54 -3.21
N MET A 63 1.90 -2.49 -3.17
CA MET A 63 2.89 -2.60 -2.10
C MET A 63 3.99 -1.53 -2.14
N ARG A 64 4.20 -0.87 -3.29
CA ARG A 64 5.17 0.23 -3.44
C ARG A 64 4.62 1.59 -2.99
N ALA A 65 3.30 1.77 -3.03
CA ALA A 65 2.63 3.05 -2.80
C ALA A 65 2.74 3.50 -1.33
#